data_AF-A0A8T9AYX8-F1
#
_entry.id   AF-A0A8T9AYX8-F1
#
_cell.length_a   1.000
_cell.length_b   1.000
_cell.length_c   1.000
_cell.angle_alpha   90.00
_cell.angle_beta   90.00
_cell.angle_gamma   90.00
#
_symmetry.space_group_name_H-M   'P 1'
#
loop_
_entity.id
_entity.type
_entity.pdbx_description
1 polymer ?
#
loop_
_entity_poly.entity_id
_entity_poly.type
_entity_poly.pdbx_seq_one_letter_code
_entity_poly.pdbx_strand_id
1 'polypeptide(L)' 'MYQRALQDYEKAWGPEHTSTLDTINNLGFFYIDQSKLVEAEQMY' A
#
# COMPACT_ATOMS: atom_id res chain seq x y z
N MET A 1 -0.81 -10.26 1.16
CA MET A 1 -0.38 -9.89 2.52
C MET A 1 -0.47 -8.38 2.74
N TYR A 2 0.15 -7.55 1.89
CA TYR A 2 0.11 -6.09 2.03
C TYR A 2 -1.29 -5.47 2.06
N GLN A 3 -2.21 -5.90 1.19
CA GLN A 3 -3.59 -5.38 1.20
C GLN A 3 -4.33 -5.62 2.52
N ARG A 4 -4.04 -6.75 3.20
CA ARG A 4 -4.63 -7.05 4.50
C ARG A 4 -4.03 -6.18 5.60
N ALA A 5 -2.70 -6.05 5.60
CA ALA A 5 -2.01 -5.14 6.52
C ALA A 5 -2.47 -3.69 6.35
N LEU A 6 -2.70 -3.25 5.10
CA LEU A 6 -3.21 -1.91 4.80
C LEU A 6 -4.56 -1.68 5.47
N GLN A 7 -5.53 -2.59 5.27
CA GLN A 7 -6.85 -2.48 5.91
C GLN A 7 -6.77 -2.48 7.44
N ASP A 8 -5.91 -3.32 8.02
CA ASP A 8 -5.75 -3.40 9.47
C ASP A 8 -5.08 -2.12 10.02
N TYR A 9 -4.13 -1.52 9.29
CA TYR A 9 -3.50 -0.25 9.65
C TYR A 9 -4.40 0.98 9.45
N GLU A 10 -5.15 1.05 8.34
CA GLU A 10 -6.15 2.11 8.13
C GLU A 10 -7.20 2.11 9.24
N LYS A 11 -7.63 0.92 9.67
CA LYS A 11 -8.60 0.78 10.75
C LYS A 11 -8.01 1.13 12.12
N ALA A 12 -6.76 0.78 12.38
CA ALA A 12 -6.12 1.00 13.68
C ALA A 12 -5.60 2.44 13.86
N TRP A 13 -4.99 3.00 12.80
CA TRP A 13 -4.18 4.21 12.87
C TRP A 13 -4.61 5.29 11.88
N GLY A 14 -5.45 4.95 10.90
CA GLY A 14 -5.92 5.88 9.88
C GLY A 14 -5.05 5.86 8.61
N PRO A 15 -5.56 6.47 7.53
CA PRO A 15 -4.91 6.47 6.21
C PRO A 15 -3.59 7.27 6.17
N GLU A 16 -3.47 8.32 6.99
CA GLU A 16 -2.29 9.21 6.99
C GLU A 16 -1.18 8.77 7.94
N HIS A 17 -1.38 7.69 8.70
CA HIS A 17 -0.36 7.21 9.62
C HIS A 17 0.85 6.65 8.85
N THR A 18 2.06 6.94 9.34
CA THR A 18 3.32 6.60 8.67
C THR A 18 3.38 5.12 8.24
N SER A 19 2.98 4.20 9.11
CA SER A 19 3.00 2.76 8.77
C SER A 19 1.96 2.34 7.72
N THR A 20 0.85 3.08 7.62
CA THR A 20 -0.13 2.90 6.54
C THR A 20 0.48 3.35 5.22
N LEU A 21 1.13 4.51 5.21
CA LEU A 21 1.87 5.03 4.05
C LEU A 21 3.03 4.12 3.62
N ASP A 22 3.77 3.54 4.57
CA ASP A 22 4.83 2.58 4.28
C ASP A 22 4.26 1.32 3.60
N THR A 23 3.09 0.86 4.05
CA THR A 23 2.42 -0.31 3.47
C THR A 23 1.93 -0.03 2.05
N ILE A 24 1.42 1.18 1.80
CA ILE A 24 0.99 1.67 0.49
C ILE A 24 2.18 1.73 -0.48
N ASN A 25 3.31 2.33 -0.08
CA ASN A 25 4.52 2.39 -0.90
C ASN A 25 5.05 0.98 -1.26
N ASN A 26 5.06 0.06 -0.29
CA ASN A 26 5.47 -1.32 -0.53
C ASN A 26 4.54 -2.05 -1.53
N LEU A 27 3.25 -1.74 -1.52
CA LEU A 27 2.30 -2.22 -2.52
C LEU A 27 2.59 -1.66 -3.92
N GLY A 28 2.89 -0.37 -4.01
CA GLY A 28 3.33 0.27 -5.26
C GLY A 28 4.54 -0.42 -5.88
N PHE A 29 5.61 -0.63 -5.10
CA PHE A 29 6.80 -1.35 -5.58
C PHE A 29 6.51 -2.79 -6.00
N PHE A 30 5.70 -3.51 -5.24
CA PHE A 30 5.33 -4.89 -5.58
C PHE A 30 4.55 -4.99 -6.89
N TYR A 31 3.73 -3.98 -7.22
CA TYR A 31 3.04 -3.91 -8.50
C TYR A 31 3.97 -3.53 -9.65
N ILE A 32 4.94 -2.62 -9.42
CA ILE A 32 6.00 -2.32 -10.40
C ILE A 32 6.79 -3.59 -10.75
N ASP A 33 7.19 -4.37 -9.74
CA ASP A 33 7.90 -5.64 -9.93
C ASP A 33 7.08 -6.67 -10.72
N GLN A 34 5.75 -6.59 -10.64
CA GLN A 34 4.82 -7.41 -11.43
C GLN A 34 4.49 -6.82 -12.81
N SER A 35 5.13 -5.72 -13.21
CA SER A 35 4.81 -4.96 -14.43
C SER A 35 3.36 -4.46 -14.48
N LYS A 36 2.72 -4.29 -13.31
CA LYS A 36 1.36 -3.77 -13.12
C LYS A 36 1.40 -2.28 -12.80
N LEU A 37 1.71 -1.48 -13.82
CA LEU A 37 1.93 -0.04 -13.65
C LEU A 37 0.66 0.72 -13.21
N VAL A 38 -0.52 0.29 -13.66
CA VAL A 38 -1.79 0.93 -13.31
C VAL A 38 -2.10 0.73 -11.83
N GLU A 39 -1.93 -0.49 -11.32
CA GLU A 39 -2.13 -0.80 -9.91
C GLU A 39 -1.05 -0.18 -9.03
N ALA A 40 0.17 0.00 -9.54
CA ALA A 40 1.23 0.72 -8.82
C ALA A 40 0.92 2.21 -8.69
N GLU A 41 0.43 2.86 -9.76
CA GLU A 41 0.05 4.28 -9.76
C GLU A 41 -1.10 4.56 -8.80
N GLN A 42 -2.05 3.62 -8.65
CA GLN A 42 -3.11 3.71 -7.66
C GLN A 42 -2.64 3.64 -6.20
N MET A 43 -1.39 3.24 -5.97
CA MET A 43 -0.77 3.19 -4.64
C MET A 43 0.11 4.42 -4.37
N TYR A 44 0.25 5.38 -5.29
CA TYR A 44 0.97 6.64 -5.08
C TYR A 44 0.00 7.81 -4.92
#